data_AF-A0A8S2E919-F1
#
_entry.id   AF-A0A8S2E919-F1
#
_cell.length_a   1.000
_cell.length_b   1.000
_cell.length_c   1.000
_cell.angle_alpha   90.00
_cell.angle_beta   90.00
_cell.angle_gamma   90.00
#
_symmetry.space_group_name_H-M   'P 1'
#
loop_
_entity.id
_entity.type
_entity.pdbx_description
1 polymer ?
#
loop_
_entity_poly.entity_id
_entity_poly.type
_entity_poly.pdbx_seq_one_letter_code
_entity_poly.pdbx_strand_id
1 'polypeptide(L)'
;MSCHEIESFTDTAPSIGFGGYWKDEYFASPWPNFVPKGMSTPYYELLPLVVAASLWGKMWRGRKIMFRSDNETVVAVIQNGRCKDRTIMSLMRRFTLYACEYHFVPYAQHIPGVEYEAADCLSRLKLGKFRMLKPDARACSLPIPPPQNIFFPYQTYLITYYIMHMLKILLCHTNQDFISF
;
A
#
# COMPACT_ATOMS: atom_id res chain seq x y z
N MET A 1 22.61 -11.58 5.48
CA MET A 1 22.35 -10.29 4.79
C MET A 1 21.20 -9.59 5.52
N SER A 2 21.42 -8.48 6.22
CA SER A 2 20.32 -7.76 6.88
C SER A 2 19.44 -7.13 5.81
N CYS A 3 18.27 -7.73 5.57
CA CYS A 3 17.29 -7.17 4.66
C CYS A 3 16.77 -5.87 5.27
N HIS A 4 17.12 -4.73 4.69
CA HIS A 4 16.64 -3.43 5.17
C HIS A 4 15.14 -3.32 4.95
N GLU A 5 14.38 -3.59 6.01
CA GLU A 5 12.96 -3.32 6.08
C GLU A 5 12.74 -1.80 6.02
N ILE A 6 11.92 -1.36 5.08
CA ILE A 6 11.53 0.04 4.98
C ILE A 6 10.05 0.17 5.29
N GLU A 7 9.74 1.08 6.19
CA GLU A 7 8.37 1.39 6.57
C GLU A 7 7.79 2.45 5.63
N SER A 8 6.60 2.16 5.11
CA SER A 8 5.77 3.11 4.36
C SER A 8 4.49 3.33 5.14
N PHE A 9 4.12 4.59 5.34
CA PHE A 9 2.91 4.95 6.06
C PHE A 9 1.82 5.32 5.08
N THR A 10 0.65 4.74 5.24
CA THR A 10 -0.56 5.15 4.53
C THR A 10 -1.70 5.21 5.49
N ASP A 11 -2.59 6.18 5.30
CA ASP A 11 -3.78 6.29 6.11
C ASP A 11 -4.97 6.79 5.28
N THR A 12 -6.16 6.54 5.80
CA THR A 12 -7.43 6.81 5.16
C THR A 12 -8.41 7.44 6.14
N ALA A 13 -9.06 8.50 5.67
CA ALA A 13 -10.20 9.10 6.32
C ALA A 13 -11.41 8.88 5.39
N PRO A 14 -12.28 7.89 5.65
CA PRO A 14 -13.33 7.47 4.72
C PRO A 14 -14.27 8.59 4.23
N SER A 15 -14.44 9.65 5.02
CA SER A 15 -15.26 10.82 4.69
C SER A 15 -14.50 11.99 4.03
N ILE A 16 -13.16 11.96 3.99
CA ILE A 16 -12.33 13.08 3.56
C ILE A 16 -11.44 12.67 2.38
N GLY A 17 -10.51 11.74 2.61
CA GLY A 17 -9.49 11.40 1.64
C GLY A 17 -8.52 10.37 2.17
N PHE A 18 -7.33 10.35 1.57
CA PHE A 18 -6.28 9.44 1.93
C PHE A 18 -4.92 10.06 1.68
N GLY A 19 -3.89 9.46 2.28
CA GLY A 19 -2.53 9.91 2.08
C GLY A 19 -1.51 8.86 2.43
N GLY A 20 -0.26 9.16 2.07
CA GLY A 20 0.87 8.33 2.42
C GLY A 20 2.15 9.13 2.50
N TYR A 21 3.07 8.65 3.33
CA TYR A 21 4.37 9.24 3.56
C TYR A 21 5.46 8.17 3.54
N TRP A 22 6.53 8.45 2.82
CA TRP A 22 7.69 7.58 2.73
C TRP A 22 8.96 8.40 2.47
N LYS A 23 9.95 8.28 3.36
CA LYS A 23 11.17 9.10 3.36
C LYS A 23 10.86 10.60 3.39
N ASP A 24 11.19 11.36 2.35
CA ASP A 24 10.88 12.78 2.19
C ASP A 24 9.66 12.99 1.28
N GLU A 25 9.13 11.95 0.65
CA GLU A 25 8.01 12.04 -0.29
C GLU A 25 6.68 11.75 0.41
N TYR A 26 5.63 12.43 -0.05
CA TYR A 26 4.28 12.19 0.43
C TYR A 26 3.26 12.42 -0.68
N PHE A 27 2.08 11.84 -0.50
CA PHE A 27 0.88 12.20 -1.25
C PHE A 27 -0.29 12.38 -0.29
N ALA A 28 -1.18 13.31 -0.62
CA ALA A 28 -2.45 13.49 0.07
C ALA A 28 -3.49 13.95 -0.93
N SER A 29 -4.68 13.36 -0.88
CA SER A 29 -5.76 13.71 -1.79
C SER A 29 -7.12 13.51 -1.15
N PRO A 30 -8.10 14.39 -1.41
CA PRO A 30 -9.51 14.05 -1.26
C PRO A 30 -9.81 12.80 -2.08
N TRP A 31 -10.86 12.06 -1.72
CA TRP A 31 -11.33 10.93 -2.53
C TRP A 31 -11.66 11.36 -3.96
N PRO A 32 -10.93 10.86 -4.97
CA PRO A 32 -11.21 11.20 -6.36
C PRO A 32 -12.57 10.63 -6.78
N ASN A 33 -13.26 11.30 -7.69
CA ASN A 33 -14.60 10.90 -8.17
C ASN A 33 -14.63 9.51 -8.83
N PHE A 34 -13.49 9.02 -9.32
CA PHE A 34 -13.38 7.68 -9.91
C PHE A 34 -13.32 6.57 -8.85
N VAL A 35 -13.08 6.89 -7.58
CA VAL A 35 -13.11 5.93 -6.48
C VAL A 35 -14.58 5.73 -6.10
N PRO A 36 -15.10 4.49 -6.15
CA PRO A 36 -16.48 4.24 -5.76
C PRO A 36 -16.76 4.60 -4.30
N LYS A 37 -17.93 5.18 -4.05
CA LYS A 37 -18.42 5.49 -2.70
C LYS A 37 -19.00 4.24 -2.04
N GLY A 38 -19.06 4.25 -0.71
CA GLY A 38 -19.70 3.18 0.08
C GLY A 38 -18.92 1.86 0.09
N MET A 39 -17.62 1.91 -0.22
CA MET A 39 -16.75 0.74 -0.13
C MET A 39 -16.46 0.34 1.31
N SER A 40 -15.95 -0.88 1.51
CA SER A 40 -15.59 -1.40 2.84
C SER A 40 -14.32 -0.73 3.38
N THR A 41 -14.14 -0.71 4.70
CA THR A 41 -12.94 -0.16 5.35
C THR A 41 -11.64 -0.74 4.77
N PRO A 42 -11.48 -2.08 4.60
CA PRO A 42 -10.27 -2.64 4.02
C PRO A 42 -10.01 -2.18 2.57
N TYR A 43 -11.06 -1.87 1.79
CA TYR A 43 -10.89 -1.31 0.46
C TYR A 43 -10.25 0.09 0.52
N TYR A 44 -10.76 0.95 1.41
CA TYR A 44 -10.23 2.30 1.58
C TYR A 44 -8.81 2.33 2.15
N GLU A 45 -8.41 1.31 2.91
CA GLU A 45 -7.03 1.18 3.40
C GLU A 45 -6.09 0.57 2.36
N LEU A 46 -6.57 -0.34 1.51
CA LEU A 46 -5.74 -0.97 0.48
C LEU A 46 -5.48 -0.05 -0.72
N LEU A 47 -6.39 0.86 -1.03
CA LEU A 47 -6.23 1.78 -2.17
C LEU A 47 -4.99 2.69 -2.04
N PRO A 48 -4.73 3.36 -0.90
CA PRO A 48 -3.50 4.11 -0.67
C PRO A 48 -2.22 3.28 -0.85
N LEU A 49 -2.25 2.00 -0.53
CA LEU A 49 -1.13 1.09 -0.75
C LEU A 49 -0.84 0.86 -2.23
N VAL A 50 -1.88 0.73 -3.05
CA VAL A 50 -1.75 0.66 -4.52
C VAL A 50 -1.14 1.96 -5.06
N VAL A 51 -1.60 3.11 -4.56
CA VAL A 51 -1.05 4.43 -4.94
C VAL A 51 0.43 4.53 -4.55
N ALA A 52 0.77 4.16 -3.31
CA ALA A 52 2.14 4.13 -2.82
C ALA A 52 3.04 3.23 -3.69
N ALA A 53 2.60 2.02 -4.02
CA ALA A 53 3.36 1.11 -4.90
C ALA A 53 3.52 1.66 -6.33
N SER A 54 2.52 2.38 -6.84
CA SER A 54 2.58 3.04 -8.15
C SER A 54 3.63 4.16 -8.18
N LEU A 55 3.67 4.97 -7.12
CA LEU A 55 4.58 6.13 -7.02
C LEU A 55 6.00 5.72 -6.65
N TRP A 56 6.15 4.84 -5.65
CA TRP A 56 7.43 4.53 -5.01
C TRP A 56 7.99 3.16 -5.36
N GLY A 57 7.21 2.28 -6.00
CA GLY A 57 7.60 0.89 -6.19
C GLY A 57 8.96 0.72 -6.86
N LYS A 58 9.30 1.54 -7.86
CA LYS A 58 10.64 1.54 -8.48
C LYS A 58 11.78 1.76 -7.47
N MET A 59 11.55 2.60 -6.46
CA MET A 59 12.52 2.93 -5.40
C MET A 59 12.54 1.86 -4.30
N TRP A 60 11.54 0.99 -4.25
CA TRP A 60 11.45 -0.17 -3.35
C TRP A 60 12.14 -1.43 -3.87
N ARG A 61 12.72 -1.37 -5.07
CA ARG A 61 13.36 -2.52 -5.72
C ARG A 61 14.38 -3.22 -4.82
N GLY A 62 14.21 -4.53 -4.68
CA GLY A 62 15.06 -5.41 -3.87
C GLY A 62 14.86 -5.26 -2.36
N ARG A 63 13.78 -4.62 -1.89
CA ARG A 63 13.53 -4.35 -0.47
C ARG A 63 12.26 -5.02 0.02
N LYS A 64 12.23 -5.28 1.33
CA LYS A 64 11.01 -5.61 2.06
C LYS A 64 10.35 -4.32 2.53
N ILE A 65 9.08 -4.15 2.18
CA ILE A 65 8.31 -2.94 2.52
C ILE A 65 7.26 -3.32 3.56
N MET A 66 7.41 -2.78 4.76
CA MET A 66 6.49 -3.01 5.86
C MET A 66 5.34 -1.99 5.78
N PHE A 67 4.13 -2.53 5.70
CA PHE A 67 2.88 -1.79 5.76
C PHE A 67 2.22 -2.06 7.10
N ARG A 68 1.76 -1.00 7.74
CA ARG A 68 1.12 -1.09 9.04
C ARG A 68 -0.31 -0.61 8.94
N SER A 69 -1.22 -1.38 9.52
CA SER A 69 -2.66 -1.15 9.45
C SER A 69 -3.28 -1.65 10.75
N ASP A 70 -4.30 -0.96 11.25
CA ASP A 70 -5.13 -1.37 12.38
C ASP A 70 -6.27 -2.32 11.95
N ASN A 71 -6.29 -2.70 10.68
CA ASN A 71 -7.28 -3.58 10.10
C ASN A 71 -6.69 -4.94 9.77
N GLU A 72 -6.98 -5.91 10.63
CA GLU A 72 -6.55 -7.28 10.46
C GLU A 72 -6.95 -7.88 9.10
N THR A 73 -8.05 -7.42 8.48
CA THR A 73 -8.44 -7.88 7.14
C THR A 73 -7.43 -7.43 6.10
N VAL A 74 -6.93 -6.19 6.16
CA VAL A 74 -5.92 -5.68 5.23
C VAL A 74 -4.62 -6.45 5.40
N VAL A 75 -4.19 -6.64 6.64
CA VAL A 75 -2.99 -7.43 6.98
C VAL A 75 -3.10 -8.84 6.43
N ALA A 76 -4.23 -9.52 6.68
CA ALA A 76 -4.47 -10.87 6.19
C ALA A 76 -4.53 -10.93 4.65
N VAL A 77 -5.08 -9.92 3.98
CA VAL A 77 -5.14 -9.87 2.51
C VAL A 77 -3.75 -9.70 1.90
N ILE A 78 -2.89 -8.86 2.48
CA ILE A 78 -1.51 -8.66 2.02
C ILE A 78 -0.70 -9.94 2.24
N GLN A 79 -0.77 -10.53 3.44
CA GLN A 79 0.00 -11.72 3.80
C GLN A 79 -0.44 -12.96 3.02
N ASN A 80 -1.74 -13.16 2.82
CA ASN A 80 -2.25 -14.35 2.13
C ASN A 80 -2.42 -14.16 0.62
N GLY A 81 -2.36 -12.91 0.14
CA GLY A 81 -2.61 -12.54 -1.25
C GLY A 81 -4.04 -12.82 -1.72
N ARG A 82 -5.02 -13.02 -0.83
CA ARG A 82 -6.40 -13.42 -1.19
C ARG A 82 -7.47 -12.89 -0.24
N CYS A 83 -8.64 -12.59 -0.81
CA CYS A 83 -9.86 -12.15 -0.15
C CYS A 83 -11.07 -12.71 -0.92
N LYS A 84 -12.24 -12.85 -0.26
CA LYS A 84 -13.49 -13.19 -0.94
C LYS A 84 -14.08 -12.00 -1.72
N ASP A 85 -13.81 -10.78 -1.26
CA ASP A 85 -14.32 -9.57 -1.88
C ASP A 85 -13.61 -9.28 -3.21
N ARG A 86 -14.39 -9.19 -4.29
CA ARG A 86 -13.88 -8.96 -5.65
C ARG A 86 -13.26 -7.58 -5.83
N THR A 87 -13.77 -6.56 -5.13
CA THR A 87 -13.27 -5.18 -5.22
C THR A 87 -11.91 -5.06 -4.56
N ILE A 88 -11.75 -5.61 -3.35
CA ILE A 88 -10.48 -5.72 -2.65
C ILE A 88 -9.50 -6.54 -3.49
N MET A 89 -9.93 -7.68 -4.05
CA MET A 89 -9.06 -8.49 -4.90
C MET A 89 -8.63 -7.79 -6.19
N SER A 90 -9.44 -6.86 -6.72
CA SER A 90 -9.03 -6.03 -7.86
C SER A 90 -7.83 -5.14 -7.49
N LEU A 91 -7.91 -4.44 -6.35
CA LEU A 91 -6.81 -3.63 -5.82
C LEU A 91 -5.59 -4.48 -5.47
N MET A 92 -5.79 -5.60 -4.76
CA MET A 92 -4.71 -6.47 -4.32
C MET A 92 -3.90 -6.98 -5.51
N ARG A 93 -4.57 -7.42 -6.58
CA ARG A 93 -3.88 -7.85 -7.79
C ARG A 93 -3.02 -6.73 -8.38
N ARG A 94 -3.48 -5.47 -8.31
CA ARG A 94 -2.78 -4.33 -8.93
C ARG A 94 -1.53 -4.02 -8.12
N PHE A 95 -1.69 -4.04 -6.81
CA PHE A 95 -0.58 -3.98 -5.87
C PHE A 95 0.43 -5.10 -6.11
N THR A 96 -0.02 -6.34 -6.31
CA THR A 96 0.87 -7.47 -6.60
C THR A 96 1.61 -7.30 -7.92
N LEU A 97 0.96 -6.78 -8.96
CA LEU A 97 1.63 -6.46 -10.22
C LEU A 97 2.78 -5.49 -9.99
N TYR A 98 2.57 -4.43 -9.21
CA TYR A 98 3.65 -3.50 -8.87
C TYR A 98 4.77 -4.14 -8.06
N ALA A 99 4.43 -5.00 -7.09
CA ALA A 99 5.43 -5.77 -6.34
C ALA A 99 6.31 -6.62 -7.26
N CYS A 100 5.71 -7.29 -8.25
CA CYS A 100 6.43 -8.07 -9.25
C CYS A 100 7.23 -7.20 -10.21
N GLU A 101 6.62 -6.19 -10.83
CA GLU A 101 7.25 -5.30 -11.82
C GLU A 101 8.47 -4.59 -11.22
N TYR A 102 8.33 -4.13 -9.98
CA TYR A 102 9.39 -3.39 -9.29
C TYR A 102 10.22 -4.23 -8.32
N HIS A 103 9.98 -5.54 -8.25
CA HIS A 103 10.73 -6.49 -7.45
C HIS A 103 10.87 -6.08 -5.97
N PHE A 104 9.78 -5.68 -5.33
CA PHE A 104 9.73 -5.45 -3.88
C PHE A 104 8.86 -6.52 -3.21
N VAL A 105 9.12 -6.77 -1.92
CA VAL A 105 8.37 -7.75 -1.14
C VAL A 105 7.49 -7.01 -0.14
N PRO A 106 6.16 -7.00 -0.30
CA PRO A 106 5.28 -6.39 0.67
C PRO A 106 5.16 -7.27 1.92
N TYR A 107 5.17 -6.63 3.08
CA TYR A 107 4.89 -7.23 4.37
C TYR A 107 3.84 -6.39 5.08
N ALA A 108 2.99 -7.03 5.89
CA ALA A 108 2.00 -6.31 6.68
C ALA A 108 2.04 -6.73 8.14
N GLN A 109 1.91 -5.74 9.01
CA GLN A 109 1.82 -5.93 10.45
C GLN A 109 0.62 -5.17 10.99
N HIS A 110 -0.17 -5.87 11.82
CA HIS A 110 -1.24 -5.24 12.56
C HIS A 110 -0.65 -4.39 13.69
N ILE A 111 -1.12 -3.16 13.83
CA ILE A 111 -0.73 -2.29 14.94
C ILE A 111 -1.95 -1.68 15.64
N PRO A 112 -1.89 -1.43 16.96
CA PRO A 112 -2.90 -0.63 17.63
C PRO A 112 -2.81 0.81 17.11
N GLY A 113 -3.91 1.38 16.61
CA GLY A 113 -3.99 2.59 15.76
C GLY A 113 -3.51 3.95 16.33
N VAL A 114 -2.43 3.99 17.11
CA VAL A 114 -1.95 5.18 17.82
C VAL A 114 -0.65 5.76 17.24
N GLU A 115 0.04 5.08 16.32
CA GLU A 115 1.44 5.44 15.99
C GLU A 115 1.68 6.27 14.70
N TYR A 116 0.66 6.67 13.94
CA TYR A 116 0.89 7.33 12.62
C TYR A 116 0.27 8.71 12.44
N GLU A 117 0.57 9.62 13.37
CA GLU A 117 0.07 11.00 13.35
C GLU A 117 0.36 11.74 12.02
N ALA A 118 1.51 11.48 11.38
CA ALA A 118 1.83 12.08 10.08
C ALA A 118 0.90 11.59 8.97
N ALA A 119 0.59 10.30 8.92
CA ALA A 119 -0.32 9.74 7.92
C ALA A 119 -1.78 10.18 8.18
N ASP A 120 -2.21 10.24 9.44
CA ASP A 120 -3.51 10.82 9.83
C ASP A 120 -3.66 12.28 9.39
N CYS A 121 -2.60 13.07 9.53
CA CYS A 121 -2.61 14.43 9.02
C CYS A 121 -2.80 14.47 7.49
N LEU A 122 -2.16 13.56 6.74
CA LEU A 122 -2.29 13.50 5.29
C LEU A 122 -3.69 13.03 4.84
N SER A 123 -4.23 11.97 5.46
CA SER A 123 -5.55 11.42 5.12
C SER A 123 -6.68 12.41 5.38
N ARG A 124 -6.55 13.23 6.44
CA ARG A 124 -7.47 14.30 6.79
C ARG A 124 -7.14 15.65 6.15
N LEU A 125 -6.14 15.71 5.28
CA LEU A 125 -5.70 16.92 4.57
C LEU A 125 -5.26 18.07 5.52
N LYS A 126 -4.80 17.75 6.73
CA LYS A 126 -4.23 18.69 7.71
C LYS A 126 -2.76 18.99 7.39
N LEU A 127 -2.50 19.51 6.19
CA LEU A 127 -1.14 19.71 5.67
C LEU A 127 -0.27 20.63 6.54
N GLY A 128 -0.85 21.63 7.20
CA GLY A 128 -0.11 22.50 8.14
C GLY A 128 0.47 21.73 9.33
N LYS A 129 -0.33 20.83 9.94
CA LYS A 129 0.13 19.98 11.04
C LYS A 129 1.15 18.94 10.55
N PHE A 130 0.91 18.35 9.38
CA PHE A 130 1.88 17.45 8.74
C PHE A 130 3.25 18.12 8.56
N ARG A 131 3.28 19.39 8.11
CA ARG A 131 4.52 20.16 7.94
C ARG A 131 5.28 20.38 9.24
N MET A 132 4.58 20.61 10.34
CA MET A 132 5.22 20.71 11.65
C MET A 132 5.83 19.39 12.11
N LEU A 133 5.16 18.26 11.82
CA LEU A 133 5.64 16.92 12.18
C LEU A 133 6.79 16.45 11.29
N LYS A 134 6.77 16.82 10.00
CA LYS A 134 7.74 16.41 8.96
C LYS A 134 8.25 17.63 8.19
N PRO A 135 9.09 18.49 8.81
CA PRO A 135 9.61 19.69 8.17
C PRO A 135 10.51 19.38 6.96
N ASP A 136 11.18 18.23 6.98
CA ASP A 136 12.08 17.77 5.91
C ASP A 136 11.35 17.12 4.72
N ALA A 137 10.03 16.96 4.80
CA ALA A 137 9.25 16.44 3.67
C ALA A 137 9.31 17.42 2.49
N ARG A 138 9.34 16.91 1.25
CA ARG A 138 9.39 17.72 0.02
C ARG A 138 8.35 18.83 0.01
N ALA A 139 8.64 19.95 -0.65
CA ALA A 139 7.73 21.12 -0.66
C ALA A 139 6.36 20.84 -1.30
N CYS A 140 6.28 19.88 -2.23
CA CYS A 140 5.04 19.55 -2.94
C CYS A 140 4.65 18.09 -2.72
N SER A 141 3.34 17.85 -2.61
CA SER A 141 2.74 16.52 -2.64
C SER A 141 2.95 15.89 -4.02
N LEU A 142 3.20 14.59 -4.06
CA LEU A 142 3.11 13.83 -5.31
C LEU A 142 1.67 13.81 -5.83
N PRO A 143 1.45 13.93 -7.15
CA PRO A 143 0.13 13.82 -7.74
C PRO A 143 -0.37 12.38 -7.68
N ILE A 144 -1.66 12.20 -7.43
CA ILE A 144 -2.27 10.86 -7.45
C ILE A 144 -2.21 10.29 -8.87
N PRO A 145 -1.78 9.01 -9.04
CA PRO A 145 -1.75 8.37 -10.35
C PRO A 145 -3.14 8.36 -11.02
N PRO A 146 -3.21 8.35 -12.36
CA PRO A 146 -4.47 8.28 -13.05
C PRO A 146 -5.16 6.90 -12.83
N PRO A 147 -6.48 6.78 -13.06
CA PRO A 147 -7.25 5.58 -12.72
C PRO A 147 -6.68 4.27 -13.28
N GLN A 148 -6.15 4.28 -14.51
CA GLN A 148 -5.53 3.11 -15.14
C GLN A 148 -4.27 2.60 -14.42
N ASN A 149 -3.67 3.43 -13.56
CA ASN A 149 -2.54 3.04 -12.74
C ASN A 149 -2.98 2.43 -11.39
N ILE A 150 -4.21 2.72 -10.95
CA ILE A 150 -4.76 2.28 -9.66
C ILE A 150 -5.65 1.04 -9.84
N PHE A 151 -6.39 0.96 -10.94
CA PHE A 151 -7.29 -0.15 -11.24
C PHE A 151 -6.79 -0.91 -12.46
N PHE A 152 -7.05 -2.22 -12.51
CA PHE A 152 -6.84 -2.95 -13.75
C PHE A 152 -7.83 -2.48 -14.82
N PRO A 153 -7.38 -2.33 -16.08
CA PRO A 153 -8.30 -2.42 -17.20
C PRO A 153 -8.94 -3.81 -17.18
N TYR A 154 -10.26 -3.87 -17.31
CA TYR A 154 -11.05 -5.10 -17.30
C TYR A 154 -10.41 -6.14 -18.27
N GLN A 155 -10.22 -7.38 -17.80
CA GLN A 155 -9.74 -8.59 -18.52
C GLN A 155 -8.21 -8.89 -18.54
N THR A 156 -7.62 -9.22 -17.39
CA THR A 156 -6.38 -10.03 -17.37
C THR A 156 -6.43 -11.13 -16.29
N TYR A 157 -7.25 -12.16 -16.53
CA TYR A 157 -7.39 -13.31 -15.62
C TYR A 157 -6.16 -14.26 -15.63
N LEU A 158 -5.45 -14.36 -16.75
CA LEU A 158 -4.30 -15.26 -16.88
C LEU A 158 -3.03 -14.73 -16.19
N ILE A 159 -2.80 -13.42 -16.29
CA ILE A 159 -1.65 -12.74 -15.65
C ILE A 159 -1.78 -12.77 -14.11
N THR A 160 -3.01 -12.71 -13.59
CA THR A 160 -3.26 -12.63 -12.15
C THR A 160 -3.04 -13.96 -11.41
N TYR A 161 -3.28 -15.10 -12.05
CA TYR A 161 -2.94 -16.41 -11.47
C TYR A 161 -1.43 -16.60 -11.32
N TYR A 162 -0.66 -16.27 -12.37
CA TYR A 162 0.80 -16.34 -12.35
C TYR A 162 1.40 -15.35 -11.35
N ILE A 163 0.91 -14.12 -11.27
CA ILE A 163 1.38 -13.12 -10.31
C ILE A 163 1.09 -13.54 -8.86
N MET A 164 -0.08 -14.10 -8.55
CA MET A 164 -0.36 -14.61 -7.19
C MET A 164 0.47 -15.87 -6.86
N HIS A 165 0.75 -16.73 -7.84
CA HIS A 165 1.65 -17.88 -7.66
C HIS A 165 3.09 -17.42 -7.40
N MET A 166 3.57 -16.41 -8.13
CA MET A 166 4.87 -15.77 -7.91
C MET A 166 4.94 -15.05 -6.56
N LEU A 167 3.86 -14.42 -6.11
CA LEU A 167 3.78 -13.84 -4.76
C LEU A 167 3.80 -14.93 -3.68
N LYS A 168 3.11 -16.06 -3.88
CA LYS A 168 3.23 -17.22 -2.98
C LYS A 168 4.66 -17.75 -2.95
N ILE A 169 5.37 -17.82 -4.08
CA ILE A 169 6.78 -18.23 -4.11
C ILE A 169 7.65 -17.22 -3.35
N LEU A 170 7.48 -15.92 -3.61
CA LEU A 170 8.19 -14.85 -2.92
C LEU A 170 7.91 -14.83 -1.41
N LEU A 171 6.66 -15.06 -0.98
CA LEU A 171 6.23 -15.09 0.42
C LEU A 171 6.55 -16.44 1.11
N CYS A 172 6.61 -17.54 0.37
CA CYS A 172 6.99 -18.86 0.91
C CYS A 172 8.50 -18.95 1.15
N HIS A 173 9.32 -18.38 0.26
CA HIS A 173 10.76 -18.24 0.50
C HIS A 173 11.07 -17.36 1.72
N THR A 174 10.23 -16.35 2.04
CA THR A 174 10.39 -15.59 3.28
C THR A 174 10.05 -16.35 4.57
N ASN A 175 9.30 -17.46 4.49
CA ASN A 175 9.00 -18.34 5.63
C ASN A 175 9.99 -19.51 5.76
N GLN A 176 10.81 -19.79 4.74
CA GLN A 176 11.82 -20.85 4.79
C GLN A 176 13.20 -20.37 5.25
N ASP A 177 13.47 -19.07 5.30
CA ASP A 177 14.76 -18.53 5.76
C ASP A 177 14.93 -18.46 7.30
N PHE A 178 14.10 -19.19 8.08
CA PHE A 178 14.25 -19.30 9.54
C PHE A 178 14.29 -20.74 10.08
N ILE A 179 14.39 -21.76 9.23
CA ILE A 179 14.68 -23.11 9.69
C ILE A 179 15.78 -23.74 8.83
N SER A 180 16.92 -23.97 9.49
CA SER A 180 18.01 -24.91 9.22
C SER A 180 19.41 -24.31 8.91
N PHE A 181 20.24 -24.45 9.96
CA PHE A 181 21.70 -24.38 10.15
C PHE A 181 22.38 -23.01 10.31
#